data_AF-A0A3D1R724-F1
#
_entry.id   AF-A0A3D1R724-F1
#
_cell.length_a   1.000
_cell.length_b   1.000
_cell.length_c   1.000
_cell.angle_alpha   90.00
_cell.angle_beta   90.00
_cell.angle_gamma   90.00
#
_symmetry.space_group_name_H-M   'P 1'
#
loop_
_entity.id
_entity.type
_entity.pdbx_description
1 polymer ?
#
loop_
_entity_poly.entity_id
_entity_poly.type
_entity_poly.pdbx_seq_one_letter_code
_entity_poly.pdbx_strand_id
1 'polypeptide(L)'
;MGKYLYDCEVLEMKLEVPGEDVRELVDWFDGSHGAERASAKAELAGRELRIEAQGGRVLLTLRGEAFVPEEIEILDDREALFFESVVLALFVTYQGTLRCRVRWAGHRHGSVGDEQEVQVDQGRSSWPNPVTPGAWLVASAISEVGAEIRGKLEEARRHYDEYLRLKEQRGMSKR
;
A
#
# COMPACT_ATOMS: atom_id res chain seq x y z
N MET A 1 29.69 -0.17 1.00
CA MET A 1 29.61 -0.50 -0.44
C MET A 1 28.21 -1.01 -0.69
N GLY A 2 27.38 -0.27 -1.44
CA GLY A 2 25.99 -0.67 -1.68
C GLY A 2 25.89 -1.73 -2.78
N LYS A 3 25.05 -2.75 -2.55
CA LYS A 3 24.51 -3.61 -3.59
C LYS A 3 23.24 -2.95 -4.14
N TYR A 4 22.97 -3.11 -5.42
CA TYR A 4 21.70 -2.70 -6.02
C TYR A 4 21.09 -3.91 -6.73
N LEU A 5 19.77 -4.00 -6.65
CA LEU A 5 18.99 -4.96 -7.40
C LEU A 5 18.75 -4.33 -8.77
N TYR A 6 19.19 -5.01 -9.83
CA TYR A 6 19.16 -4.45 -11.20
C TYR A 6 18.27 -5.24 -12.14
N ASP A 7 17.80 -6.41 -11.72
CA ASP A 7 16.94 -7.25 -12.53
C ASP A 7 16.07 -8.16 -11.64
N CYS A 8 14.86 -8.43 -12.15
CA CYS A 8 13.85 -9.26 -11.51
C CYS A 8 13.14 -10.07 -12.60
N GLU A 9 13.47 -11.35 -12.68
CA GLU A 9 12.82 -12.30 -13.58
C GLU A 9 11.60 -12.89 -12.86
N VAL A 10 10.41 -12.45 -13.26
CA VAL A 10 9.14 -12.94 -12.71
C VAL A 10 8.85 -14.35 -13.22
N LEU A 11 8.73 -15.31 -12.31
CA LEU A 11 8.44 -16.72 -12.59
C LEU A 11 6.97 -17.07 -12.36
N GLU A 12 6.36 -16.46 -11.35
CA GLU A 12 4.92 -16.55 -11.06
C GLU A 12 4.44 -15.24 -10.45
N MET A 13 3.26 -14.79 -10.84
CA MET A 13 2.69 -13.54 -10.36
C MET A 13 1.17 -13.62 -10.34
N LYS A 14 0.57 -13.53 -9.15
CA LYS A 14 -0.87 -13.50 -8.90
C LYS A 14 -1.16 -12.54 -7.77
N LEU A 15 -1.95 -11.54 -8.03
CA LEU A 15 -2.35 -10.52 -7.05
C LEU A 15 -3.65 -9.91 -7.55
N GLU A 16 -4.57 -9.69 -6.62
CA GLU A 16 -5.81 -8.95 -6.85
C GLU A 16 -5.85 -7.82 -5.83
N VAL A 17 -5.70 -6.60 -6.32
CA VAL A 17 -5.92 -5.39 -5.52
C VAL A 17 -7.37 -4.97 -5.73
N PRO A 18 -8.22 -4.98 -4.70
CA PRO A 18 -9.61 -4.54 -4.83
C PRO A 18 -9.68 -3.10 -5.37
N GLY A 19 -10.64 -2.83 -6.26
CA GLY A 19 -10.81 -1.51 -6.88
C GLY A 19 -11.05 -0.39 -5.85
N GLU A 20 -11.67 -0.72 -4.72
CA GLU A 20 -11.89 0.20 -3.59
C GLU A 20 -10.59 0.67 -2.92
N ASP A 21 -9.53 -0.14 -2.93
CA ASP A 21 -8.26 0.16 -2.26
C ASP A 21 -7.30 1.00 -3.11
N VAL A 22 -7.59 1.12 -4.42
CA VAL A 22 -6.76 1.85 -5.38
C VAL A 22 -6.60 3.31 -5.00
N ARG A 23 -7.66 3.92 -4.47
CA ARG A 23 -7.60 5.31 -4.04
C ARG A 23 -6.63 5.51 -2.88
N GLU A 24 -6.65 4.59 -1.92
CA GLU A 24 -5.76 4.62 -0.76
C GLU A 24 -4.30 4.40 -1.18
N LEU A 25 -4.05 3.50 -2.15
CA LEU A 25 -2.74 3.33 -2.77
C LEU A 25 -2.26 4.63 -3.43
N VAL A 26 -3.11 5.29 -4.21
CA VAL A 26 -2.76 6.57 -4.85
C VAL A 26 -2.46 7.63 -3.80
N ASP A 27 -3.35 7.85 -2.83
CA ASP A 27 -3.21 8.87 -1.79
C ASP A 27 -1.97 8.63 -0.91
N TRP A 28 -1.58 7.36 -0.69
CA TRP A 28 -0.36 6.99 0.01
C TRP A 28 0.91 7.41 -0.74
N PHE A 29 1.02 7.01 -2.01
CA PHE A 29 2.22 7.25 -2.81
C PHE A 29 2.32 8.68 -3.35
N ASP A 30 1.22 9.45 -3.42
CA ASP A 30 1.28 10.86 -3.81
C ASP A 30 1.78 11.80 -2.68
N GLY A 31 2.18 11.22 -1.54
CA GLY A 31 2.86 11.93 -0.46
C GLY A 31 1.93 12.56 0.58
N SER A 32 0.62 12.31 0.51
CA SER A 32 -0.35 12.76 1.52
C SER A 32 -0.07 12.22 2.92
N HIS A 33 0.67 11.12 3.02
CA HIS A 33 0.94 10.40 4.27
C HIS A 33 2.41 10.45 4.73
N GLY A 34 3.26 11.25 4.07
CA GLY A 34 4.65 11.46 4.48
C GLY A 34 5.59 10.35 4.01
N ALA A 35 6.42 10.72 3.03
CA ALA A 35 7.54 9.98 2.44
C ALA A 35 8.01 8.69 3.15
N GLU A 36 7.61 7.54 2.62
CA GLU A 36 8.27 6.26 2.89
C GLU A 36 9.44 5.99 1.95
N ARG A 37 10.37 5.16 2.44
CA ARG A 37 11.75 4.90 1.99
C ARG A 37 12.03 4.82 0.49
N ALA A 38 11.06 4.49 -0.35
CA ALA A 38 11.25 4.33 -1.80
C ALA A 38 10.95 5.60 -2.62
N SER A 39 10.32 6.64 -2.04
CA SER A 39 9.85 7.83 -2.79
C SER A 39 9.04 7.48 -4.05
N ALA A 40 8.22 6.43 -3.95
CA ALA A 40 7.38 5.98 -5.05
C ALA A 40 6.17 6.90 -5.23
N LYS A 41 5.67 7.01 -6.46
CA LYS A 41 4.46 7.75 -6.85
C LYS A 41 3.50 6.81 -7.54
N ALA A 42 2.20 6.97 -7.29
CA ALA A 42 1.17 6.19 -7.94
C ALA A 42 0.26 7.07 -8.79
N GLU A 43 0.00 6.66 -10.02
CA GLU A 43 -0.87 7.36 -10.96
C GLU A 43 -1.93 6.40 -11.50
N LEU A 44 -3.20 6.79 -11.39
CA LEU A 44 -4.33 6.07 -11.97
C LEU A 44 -4.75 6.73 -13.29
N ALA A 45 -4.59 6.02 -14.40
CA ALA A 45 -4.97 6.45 -15.75
C ALA A 45 -6.00 5.49 -16.35
N GLY A 46 -7.28 5.77 -16.14
CA GLY A 46 -8.37 4.94 -16.65
C GLY A 46 -8.41 3.55 -16.00
N ARG A 47 -7.89 2.54 -16.71
CA ARG A 47 -7.84 1.14 -16.24
C ARG A 47 -6.46 0.71 -15.76
N GLU A 48 -5.48 1.61 -15.80
CA GLU A 48 -4.09 1.32 -15.44
C GLU A 48 -3.72 2.10 -14.17
N LEU A 49 -3.18 1.41 -13.18
CA LEU A 49 -2.53 1.98 -12.02
C LEU A 49 -1.03 1.73 -12.14
N ARG A 50 -0.25 2.81 -12.19
CA ARG A 50 1.20 2.74 -12.29
C ARG A 50 1.83 3.23 -11.00
N ILE A 51 2.75 2.45 -10.43
CA ILE A 51 3.52 2.83 -9.25
C ILE A 51 5.00 2.89 -9.65
N GLU A 52 5.61 4.07 -9.60
CA GLU A 52 6.97 4.31 -10.07
C GLU A 52 7.85 4.90 -8.96
N ALA A 53 9.09 4.44 -8.90
CA ALA A 53 10.14 5.01 -8.08
C ALA A 53 11.45 5.06 -8.88
N GLN A 54 12.49 5.66 -8.30
CA GLN A 54 13.83 5.60 -8.90
C GLN A 54 14.32 4.16 -9.11
N GLY A 55 13.91 3.23 -8.24
CA GLY A 55 14.32 1.82 -8.30
C GLY A 55 13.59 0.97 -9.33
N GLY A 56 12.43 1.41 -9.83
CA GLY A 56 11.64 0.58 -10.75
C GLY A 56 10.19 1.04 -10.90
N ARG A 57 9.39 0.21 -11.58
CA ARG A 57 7.95 0.42 -11.76
C ARG A 57 7.14 -0.87 -11.60
N VAL A 58 5.90 -0.72 -11.14
CA VAL A 58 4.86 -1.75 -11.19
C VAL A 58 3.67 -1.20 -11.99
N LEU A 59 3.17 -2.00 -12.92
CA LEU A 59 1.93 -1.72 -13.65
C LEU A 59 0.85 -2.71 -13.23
N LEU A 60 -0.28 -2.18 -12.81
CA LEU A 60 -1.48 -2.93 -12.48
C LEU A 60 -2.60 -2.51 -13.44
N THR A 61 -3.38 -3.47 -13.95
CA THR A 61 -4.48 -3.21 -14.88
C THR A 61 -5.78 -3.76 -14.33
N LEU A 62 -6.86 -3.00 -14.44
CA LEU A 62 -8.19 -3.39 -13.98
C LEU A 62 -8.76 -4.54 -14.82
N ARG A 63 -8.98 -5.69 -14.18
CA ARG A 63 -9.63 -6.90 -14.74
C ARG A 63 -10.81 -7.29 -13.85
N GLY A 64 -12.02 -7.10 -14.36
CA GLY A 64 -13.23 -7.22 -13.53
C GLY A 64 -13.28 -6.06 -12.54
N GLU A 65 -13.34 -6.38 -11.25
CA GLU A 65 -13.41 -5.41 -10.15
C GLU A 65 -12.05 -5.19 -9.45
N ALA A 66 -11.01 -5.94 -9.85
CA ALA A 66 -9.69 -5.89 -9.22
C ALA A 66 -8.59 -5.43 -10.20
N PHE A 67 -7.58 -4.78 -9.66
CA PHE A 67 -6.34 -4.47 -10.35
C PHE A 67 -5.37 -5.65 -10.20
N VAL A 68 -4.87 -6.15 -11.33
CA VAL A 68 -3.93 -7.26 -11.38
C VAL A 68 -2.60 -6.80 -11.98
N PRO A 69 -1.47 -7.31 -11.50
CA PRO A 69 -0.16 -6.89 -12.00
C PRO A 69 0.06 -7.43 -13.41
N GLU A 70 0.51 -6.56 -14.30
CA GLU A 70 0.90 -6.92 -15.67
C GLU A 70 2.43 -6.87 -15.83
N GLU A 71 3.10 -5.96 -15.12
CA GLU A 71 4.54 -5.75 -15.26
C GLU A 71 5.18 -5.33 -13.93
N ILE A 72 6.39 -5.86 -13.69
CA ILE A 72 7.33 -5.40 -12.67
C ILE A 72 8.65 -5.16 -13.38
N GLU A 73 9.16 -3.93 -13.35
CA GLU A 73 10.47 -3.58 -13.90
C GLU A 73 11.35 -3.06 -12.77
N ILE A 74 12.57 -3.61 -12.68
CA ILE A 74 13.60 -3.11 -11.78
C ILE A 74 14.71 -2.47 -12.61
N LEU A 75 15.15 -1.29 -12.20
CA LEU A 75 16.17 -0.52 -12.92
C LEU A 75 17.49 -0.49 -12.15
N ASP A 76 17.58 0.34 -11.11
CA ASP A 76 18.76 0.50 -10.25
C ASP A 76 18.29 0.64 -8.79
N ASP A 77 17.62 -0.40 -8.30
CA ASP A 77 17.02 -0.38 -6.96
C ASP A 77 18.09 -0.55 -5.88
N ARG A 78 18.59 0.59 -5.40
CA ARG A 78 19.61 0.65 -4.36
C ARG A 78 19.08 0.02 -3.09
N GLU A 79 19.84 -0.94 -2.57
CA GLU A 79 19.45 -1.68 -1.36
C GLU A 79 18.08 -2.38 -1.47
N ALA A 80 17.56 -2.55 -2.69
CA ALA A 80 16.24 -3.13 -2.97
C ALA A 80 15.07 -2.40 -2.28
N LEU A 81 15.15 -1.08 -2.11
CA LEU A 81 14.13 -0.30 -1.41
C LEU A 81 12.77 -0.32 -2.11
N PHE A 82 12.76 -0.19 -3.45
CA PHE A 82 11.53 -0.25 -4.23
C PHE A 82 10.94 -1.66 -4.20
N PHE A 83 11.77 -2.67 -4.43
CA PHE A 83 11.36 -4.06 -4.42
C PHE A 83 10.80 -4.47 -3.06
N GLU A 84 11.47 -4.13 -1.96
CA GLU A 84 11.00 -4.46 -0.60
C GLU A 84 9.75 -3.65 -0.21
N SER A 85 9.79 -2.32 -0.39
CA SER A 85 8.78 -1.41 0.19
C SER A 85 7.53 -1.26 -0.69
N VAL A 86 7.63 -1.58 -1.98
CA VAL A 86 6.51 -1.46 -2.92
C VAL A 86 6.10 -2.84 -3.41
N VAL A 87 6.98 -3.55 -4.11
CA VAL A 87 6.63 -4.82 -4.77
C VAL A 87 6.25 -5.85 -3.72
N LEU A 88 7.17 -6.24 -2.84
CA LEU A 88 6.90 -7.27 -1.83
C LEU A 88 5.78 -6.84 -0.87
N ALA A 89 5.74 -5.56 -0.48
CA ALA A 89 4.68 -5.04 0.37
C ALA A 89 3.29 -5.21 -0.26
N LEU A 90 3.12 -4.96 -1.56
CA LEU A 90 1.84 -5.20 -2.26
C LEU A 90 1.41 -6.67 -2.14
N PHE A 91 2.30 -7.61 -2.51
CA PHE A 91 1.95 -9.04 -2.47
C PHE A 91 1.73 -9.54 -1.04
N VAL A 92 2.47 -9.03 -0.06
CA VAL A 92 2.27 -9.40 1.35
C VAL A 92 0.92 -8.88 1.86
N THR A 93 0.57 -7.63 1.54
CA THR A 93 -0.63 -6.95 2.04
C THR A 93 -1.90 -7.62 1.55
N TYR A 94 -1.95 -7.89 0.25
CA TYR A 94 -3.11 -8.49 -0.41
C TYR A 94 -3.03 -10.03 -0.48
N GLN A 95 -2.06 -10.62 0.22
CA GLN A 95 -1.85 -12.07 0.28
C GLN A 95 -1.71 -12.73 -1.11
N GLY A 96 -1.12 -12.00 -2.06
CA GLY A 96 -0.82 -12.50 -3.39
C GLY A 96 0.32 -13.53 -3.41
N THR A 97 0.54 -14.12 -4.58
CA THR A 97 1.65 -15.01 -4.89
C THR A 97 2.62 -14.32 -5.82
N LEU A 98 3.89 -14.22 -5.42
CA LEU A 98 4.98 -13.76 -6.29
C LEU A 98 6.11 -14.78 -6.18
N ARG A 99 6.62 -15.24 -7.31
CA ARG A 99 7.89 -15.97 -7.36
C ARG A 99 8.75 -15.34 -8.43
N CYS A 100 9.95 -14.93 -8.06
CA CYS A 100 10.86 -14.26 -8.98
C CYS A 100 12.31 -14.58 -8.65
N ARG A 101 13.19 -14.42 -9.64
CA ARG A 101 14.62 -14.48 -9.46
C ARG A 101 15.19 -13.07 -9.57
N VAL A 102 15.78 -12.59 -8.49
CA VAL A 102 16.40 -11.26 -8.45
C VAL A 102 17.90 -11.37 -8.66
N ARG A 103 18.48 -10.37 -9.34
CA ARG A 103 19.91 -10.27 -9.56
C ARG A 103 20.45 -9.01 -8.91
N TRP A 104 21.52 -9.19 -8.13
CA TRP A 104 22.22 -8.13 -7.43
C TRP A 104 23.52 -7.80 -8.12
N ALA A 105 23.83 -6.52 -8.29
CA ALA A 105 25.13 -6.08 -8.74
C ALA A 105 25.83 -5.29 -7.62
N GLY A 106 27.15 -5.43 -7.56
CA GLY A 106 27.99 -4.55 -6.76
C GLY A 106 28.29 -3.26 -7.53
N HIS A 107 28.80 -2.24 -6.82
CA HIS A 107 29.19 -0.96 -7.43
C HIS A 107 30.38 -1.03 -8.43
N ARG A 108 30.97 -2.21 -8.67
CA ARG A 108 32.09 -2.39 -9.60
C ARG A 108 31.58 -2.80 -10.97
N HIS A 109 31.96 -2.03 -11.99
CA HIS A 109 31.78 -2.40 -13.39
C HIS A 109 32.48 -3.76 -13.65
N GLY A 110 31.73 -4.76 -14.13
CA GLY A 110 32.20 -6.13 -14.31
C GLY A 110 32.08 -7.07 -13.09
N SER A 111 31.36 -6.66 -12.03
CA SER A 111 31.00 -7.59 -10.95
C SER A 111 29.98 -8.63 -11.44
N VAL A 112 30.24 -9.90 -11.12
CA VAL A 112 29.29 -11.01 -11.36
C VAL A 112 28.11 -10.81 -10.42
N GLY A 113 26.89 -10.89 -10.96
CA GLY A 113 25.70 -10.71 -10.14
C GLY A 113 25.42 -11.92 -9.26
N ASP A 114 25.00 -11.67 -8.02
CA ASP A 114 24.46 -12.72 -7.16
C ASP A 114 22.98 -12.93 -7.54
N GLU A 115 22.55 -14.18 -7.68
CA GLU A 115 21.15 -14.55 -7.93
C GLU A 115 20.47 -15.07 -6.67
N GLN A 116 19.23 -14.67 -6.46
CA GLN A 116 18.38 -15.16 -5.37
C GLN A 116 16.95 -15.38 -5.86
N GLU A 117 16.37 -16.53 -5.54
CA GLU A 117 14.92 -16.74 -5.71
C GLU A 117 14.18 -16.17 -4.50
N VAL A 118 13.13 -15.39 -4.78
CA VAL A 118 12.26 -14.77 -3.78
C VAL A 118 10.85 -15.24 -4.03
N GLN A 119 10.19 -15.67 -2.96
CA GLN A 119 8.81 -16.12 -2.96
C GLN A 119 8.00 -15.34 -1.94
N VAL A 120 6.83 -14.85 -2.37
CA VAL A 120 5.73 -14.43 -1.51
C VAL A 120 4.57 -15.39 -1.70
N ASP A 121 4.05 -15.91 -0.60
CA ASP A 121 2.85 -16.75 -0.60
C ASP A 121 2.06 -16.53 0.69
N GLN A 122 0.75 -16.34 0.58
CA GLN A 122 -0.16 -16.13 1.72
C GLN A 122 0.34 -15.08 2.72
N GLY A 123 0.83 -13.94 2.21
CA GLY A 123 1.32 -12.84 3.04
C GLY A 123 2.70 -13.07 3.67
N ARG A 124 3.41 -14.14 3.32
CA ARG A 124 4.75 -14.45 3.84
C ARG A 124 5.79 -14.35 2.74
N SER A 125 6.90 -13.68 3.02
CA SER A 125 8.01 -13.51 2.08
C SER A 125 9.23 -14.33 2.51
N SER A 126 9.93 -14.91 1.54
CA SER A 126 11.27 -15.51 1.72
C SER A 126 12.39 -14.48 1.66
N TRP A 127 12.05 -13.19 1.56
CA TRP A 127 13.01 -12.09 1.59
C TRP A 127 13.79 -12.09 2.92
N PRO A 128 15.10 -11.76 2.93
CA PRO A 128 15.92 -11.86 4.14
C PRO A 128 15.43 -10.96 5.29
N ASN A 129 14.89 -9.79 4.95
CA ASN A 129 14.30 -8.88 5.92
C ASN A 129 12.79 -9.11 6.01
N PRO A 130 12.19 -9.02 7.21
CA PRO A 130 10.74 -9.01 7.34
C PRO A 130 10.14 -7.89 6.50
N VAL A 131 9.27 -8.26 5.56
CA VAL A 131 8.53 -7.30 4.72
C VAL A 131 7.33 -6.82 5.53
N THR A 132 7.26 -5.51 5.76
CA THR A 132 6.10 -4.88 6.41
C THR A 132 4.95 -4.79 5.40
N PRO A 133 3.72 -5.19 5.77
CA PRO A 133 2.54 -4.90 4.97
C PRO A 133 2.41 -3.38 4.72
N GLY A 134 1.89 -3.02 3.56
CA GLY A 134 1.69 -1.65 3.12
C GLY A 134 0.78 -0.88 4.06
N ALA A 135 1.28 0.25 4.56
CA ALA A 135 0.56 1.09 5.52
C ALA A 135 -0.65 1.83 4.91
N TRP A 136 -0.82 1.79 3.58
CA TRP A 136 -1.97 2.35 2.88
C TRP A 136 -3.32 1.75 3.32
N LEU A 137 -3.38 0.47 3.69
CA LEU A 137 -4.62 -0.11 4.23
C LEU A 137 -4.89 0.31 5.69
N VAL A 138 -3.84 0.59 6.45
CA VAL A 138 -3.97 1.01 7.86
C VAL A 138 -4.46 2.46 7.95
N ALA A 139 -4.03 3.32 7.03
CA ALA A 139 -4.50 4.70 6.94
C ALA A 139 -6.03 4.75 6.70
N SER A 140 -6.53 3.91 5.78
CA SER A 140 -7.97 3.79 5.51
C SER A 140 -8.76 3.30 6.73
N ALA A 141 -8.32 2.21 7.37
CA ALA A 141 -8.99 1.68 8.56
C ALA A 141 -9.04 2.70 9.72
N ILE A 142 -7.98 3.50 9.91
CA ILE A 142 -7.96 4.56 10.93
C ILE A 142 -8.88 5.73 10.53
N SER A 143 -8.93 6.08 9.25
CA SER A 143 -9.77 7.15 8.72
C SER A 143 -11.27 6.83 8.84
N GLU A 144 -11.67 5.61 8.49
CA GLU A 144 -13.04 5.12 8.60
C GLU A 144 -13.52 5.07 10.06
N VAL A 145 -12.70 4.50 10.96
CA VAL A 145 -12.99 4.49 12.40
C VAL A 145 -13.08 5.91 12.94
N GLY A 146 -12.22 6.83 12.48
CA GLY A 146 -12.28 8.23 12.85
C GLY A 146 -13.57 8.92 12.40
N ALA A 147 -14.07 8.59 11.20
CA ALA A 147 -15.35 9.10 10.69
C ALA A 147 -16.55 8.54 11.47
N GLU A 148 -16.53 7.25 11.79
CA GLU A 148 -17.57 6.60 12.59
C GLU A 148 -17.64 7.18 14.01
N ILE A 149 -16.48 7.39 14.66
CA ILE A 149 -16.40 8.02 15.99
C ILE A 149 -16.96 9.45 15.96
N ARG A 150 -16.64 10.24 14.92
CA ARG A 150 -17.19 11.58 14.75
C ARG A 150 -18.71 11.57 14.60
N GLY A 151 -19.25 10.64 13.80
CA GLY A 151 -20.70 10.46 13.64
C GLY A 151 -21.41 10.14 14.96
N LYS A 152 -20.87 9.19 15.74
CA LYS A 152 -21.42 8.83 17.07
C LYS A 152 -21.35 9.99 18.06
N LEU A 153 -20.30 10.80 18.03
CA LEU A 153 -20.16 11.99 18.88
C LEU A 153 -21.19 13.08 18.53
N GLU A 154 -21.46 13.30 17.24
CA GLU A 154 -22.49 14.24 16.81
C GLU A 154 -23.90 13.79 17.19
N GLU A 155 -24.20 12.49 17.07
CA GLU A 155 -25.47 11.90 17.48
C GLU A 155 -25.67 12.02 19.00
N ALA A 156 -24.65 11.70 19.79
CA ALA A 156 -24.66 11.89 21.24
C ALA A 156 -24.91 13.36 21.64
N ARG A 157 -24.31 14.31 20.90
CA ARG A 157 -24.52 15.74 21.12
C ARG A 157 -25.96 16.17 20.83
N ARG A 158 -26.57 15.68 19.73
CA ARG A 158 -27.97 15.97 19.41
C ARG A 158 -28.92 15.45 20.49
N HIS A 159 -28.70 14.24 20.98
CA HIS A 159 -29.50 13.67 22.07
C HIS A 159 -29.37 14.47 23.37
N TYR A 160 -28.18 14.97 23.68
CA TYR A 160 -27.97 15.81 24.85
C TYR A 160 -28.68 17.17 24.73
N ASP A 161 -28.61 17.82 23.56
CA ASP A 161 -29.30 19.08 23.30
C ASP A 161 -30.83 18.91 23.35
N GLU A 162 -31.36 17.80 22.84
CA GLU A 162 -32.77 17.44 22.92
C GLU A 162 -33.22 17.18 24.37
N TYR A 163 -32.40 16.47 25.15
CA TYR A 163 -32.63 16.27 26.58
C TYR A 163 -32.68 17.60 27.35
N LEU A 164 -31.76 18.53 27.08
CA LEU A 164 -31.77 19.86 27.71
C LEU A 164 -33.05 20.64 27.39
N ARG A 165 -33.49 20.64 26.12
CA ARG A 165 -34.75 21.27 25.71
C ARG A 165 -35.97 20.66 26.43
N LEU A 166 -36.05 19.33 26.51
CA LEU A 166 -37.14 18.64 27.20
C LEU A 166 -37.12 18.91 28.71
N LYS A 167 -35.93 19.03 29.31
CA LYS A 167 -35.76 19.37 30.73
C LYS A 167 -36.23 20.80 31.01
N GLU A 168 -35.92 21.76 30.14
CA GLU A 168 -36.41 23.14 30.25
C GLU A 168 -37.92 23.23 30.11
N GLN A 169 -38.51 22.52 29.13
CA GLN A 169 -39.97 22.46 28.96
C GLN A 169 -40.69 21.84 30.17
N ARG A 170 -40.13 20.77 30.76
CA ARG A 170 -40.66 20.16 32.00
C ARG A 170 -40.47 21.05 33.23
N GLY A 171 -39.43 21.87 33.26
CA GLY A 171 -39.20 22.87 34.31
C GLY A 171 -40.18 24.05 34.24
N MET A 172 -40.61 24.45 33.03
CA MET A 172 -41.59 25.53 32.84
C MET A 172 -43.04 25.08 33.06
N SER A 173 -43.36 23.79 32.95
CA SER A 173 -44.72 23.27 33.20
C SER A 173 -45.09 23.11 34.68
N LYS A 174 -44.21 23.49 35.62
CA LYS A 174 -44.39 23.36 37.08
C LYS A 174 -44.48 24.71 37.82
N ARG A 175 -44.72 25.82 37.13
CA ARG A 175 -44.97 27.13 37.75
C ARG A 175 -46.37 27.61 37.46
#